data_AF-A0A936BLJ4-F1
#
_entry.id   AF-A0A936BLJ4-F1
#
_cell.length_a   1.000
_cell.length_b   1.000
_cell.length_c   1.000
_cell.angle_alpha   90.00
_cell.angle_beta   90.00
_cell.angle_gamma   90.00
#
_symmetry.space_group_name_H-M   'P 1'
#
loop_
_entity.id
_entity.type
_entity.pdbx_description
1 polymer ?
#
loop_
_entity_poly.entity_id
_entity_poly.type
_entity_poly.pdbx_seq_one_letter_code
_entity_poly.pdbx_strand_id
1 'polypeptide(L)'
;MSQLRHTLPRLLCAALAATPALRAADGDALLALLARLEPAAGWTAPEPARVAVGDGLFDLIDGGAELYHEFGFRQAASWQLETKPAPVSRSNYEMADACRLRGGR
;
A
#
# COMPACT_ATOMS: atom_id res chain seq x y z
N MET A 1 61.92 1.54 -0.69
CA MET A 1 61.31 0.19 -0.77
C MET A 1 61.28 -0.40 0.63
N SER A 2 60.12 -0.42 1.31
CA SER A 2 59.77 -1.47 2.27
C SER A 2 58.32 -1.27 2.73
N GLN A 3 57.53 -2.32 2.58
CA GLN A 3 56.09 -2.36 2.78
C GLN A 3 55.79 -2.63 4.26
N LEU A 4 55.17 -1.68 4.97
CA LEU A 4 54.56 -1.93 6.28
C LEU A 4 53.10 -2.34 6.08
N ARG A 5 52.94 -3.64 5.86
CA ARG A 5 51.71 -4.36 6.18
C ARG A 5 51.58 -4.36 7.70
N HIS A 6 50.40 -4.08 8.25
CA HIS A 6 49.71 -4.94 9.22
C HIS A 6 48.46 -4.26 9.82
N THR A 7 47.35 -4.99 9.65
CA THR A 7 46.25 -5.23 10.61
C THR A 7 45.34 -4.06 10.99
N LEU A 8 44.35 -3.81 10.12
CA LEU A 8 43.06 -3.23 10.50
C LEU A 8 42.34 -4.16 11.50
N PRO A 9 41.98 -3.70 12.71
CA PRO A 9 41.21 -4.50 13.63
C PRO A 9 39.72 -4.42 13.30
N ARG A 10 39.17 -5.61 13.10
CA ARG A 10 37.89 -6.09 13.65
C ARG A 10 36.64 -5.27 13.33
N LEU A 11 35.89 -5.82 12.36
CA LEU A 11 34.51 -6.27 12.56
C LEU A 11 33.61 -5.28 13.30
N LEU A 12 33.25 -4.20 12.62
CA LEU A 12 32.15 -3.34 13.04
C LEU A 12 30.87 -3.80 12.34
N CYS A 13 30.07 -4.55 13.10
CA CYS A 13 28.62 -4.63 13.01
C CYS A 13 28.01 -4.99 11.65
N ALA A 14 28.25 -6.22 11.21
CA ALA A 14 27.32 -6.94 10.34
C ALA A 14 26.05 -7.30 11.13
N ALA A 15 25.13 -6.35 11.25
CA ALA A 15 23.77 -6.59 11.73
C ALA A 15 22.81 -5.68 10.95
N LEU A 16 22.86 -5.76 9.61
CA LEU A 16 21.73 -5.26 8.83
C LEU A 16 20.62 -6.28 9.00
N ALA A 17 19.69 -5.89 9.87
CA ALA A 17 18.58 -6.64 10.39
C ALA A 17 17.93 -7.54 9.34
N ALA A 18 17.62 -8.78 9.76
CA ALA A 18 16.62 -9.61 9.14
C ALA A 18 15.34 -8.77 8.99
N THR A 19 15.07 -8.29 7.77
CA THR A 19 13.76 -7.75 7.44
C THR A 19 12.79 -8.90 7.64
N PRO A 20 11.88 -8.88 8.64
CA PRO A 20 10.84 -9.88 8.68
C PRO A 20 10.11 -9.72 7.35
N ALA A 21 10.05 -10.82 6.60
CA ALA A 21 9.21 -10.93 5.43
C ALA A 21 7.87 -10.33 5.81
N LEU A 22 7.47 -9.29 5.07
CA LEU A 22 6.17 -8.65 5.20
C LEU A 22 5.13 -9.72 4.86
N ARG A 23 4.78 -10.53 5.87
CA ARG A 23 3.72 -11.52 5.78
C ARG A 23 2.47 -10.69 5.56
N ALA A 24 1.85 -10.84 4.40
CA ALA A 24 0.58 -10.22 4.11
C ALA A 24 -0.34 -10.52 5.29
N ALA A 25 -0.69 -9.48 6.05
CA ALA A 25 -1.69 -9.61 7.09
C ALA A 25 -2.99 -9.91 6.35
N ASP A 26 -3.46 -11.14 6.46
CA ASP A 26 -4.72 -11.56 5.88
C ASP A 26 -5.84 -10.66 6.41
N GLY A 27 -6.44 -9.86 5.51
CA GLY A 27 -7.72 -9.18 5.73
C GLY A 27 -7.69 -7.71 6.15
N ASP A 28 -6.58 -7.19 6.69
CA ASP A 28 -6.57 -5.86 7.32
C ASP A 28 -5.49 -4.90 6.82
N ALA A 29 -4.68 -5.29 5.83
CA ALA A 29 -3.58 -4.45 5.35
C ALA A 29 -4.05 -3.12 4.75
N LEU A 30 -5.15 -3.12 3.99
CA LEU A 30 -5.71 -1.90 3.41
C LEU A 30 -6.33 -1.01 4.50
N LEU A 31 -7.07 -1.57 5.45
CA LEU A 31 -7.59 -0.83 6.62
C LEU A 31 -6.46 -0.21 7.45
N ALA A 32 -5.41 -0.98 7.73
CA ALA A 32 -4.24 -0.50 8.47
C ALA A 32 -3.47 0.59 7.70
N LEU A 33 -3.42 0.51 6.37
CA LEU A 33 -2.86 1.58 5.54
C LEU A 33 -3.71 2.85 5.66
N LEU A 34 -5.02 2.75 5.49
CA LEU A 34 -5.93 3.89 5.54
C LEU A 34 -5.94 4.57 6.91
N ALA A 35 -5.90 3.80 7.99
CA ALA A 35 -5.83 4.32 9.36
C ALA A 35 -4.55 5.13 9.65
N ARG A 36 -3.55 5.04 8.78
CA ARG A 36 -2.29 5.80 8.88
C ARG A 36 -2.21 6.95 7.87
N LEU A 37 -3.19 7.07 6.98
CA LEU A 37 -3.23 8.13 6.00
C LEU A 37 -3.89 9.35 6.60
N GLU A 38 -3.20 10.46 6.52
CA GLU A 38 -3.73 11.78 6.83
C GLU A 38 -3.79 12.61 5.55
N PRO A 39 -4.77 13.52 5.40
CA PRO A 39 -4.76 14.49 4.32
C PRO A 39 -3.44 15.27 4.34
N ALA A 40 -2.84 15.45 3.17
CA ALA A 40 -1.65 16.30 3.04
C ALA A 40 -1.98 17.76 3.41
N ALA A 41 -0.97 18.57 3.75
CA ALA A 41 -1.18 19.97 4.07
C ALA A 41 -1.93 20.72 2.96
N GLY A 42 -2.97 21.48 3.33
CA GLY A 42 -3.84 22.18 2.38
C GLY A 42 -4.95 21.32 1.77
N TRP A 43 -5.01 20.03 2.10
CA TRP A 43 -6.11 19.14 1.76
C TRP A 43 -6.98 18.87 2.97
N THR A 44 -8.27 18.65 2.74
CA THR A 44 -9.20 18.23 3.79
C THR A 44 -9.95 16.98 3.36
N ALA A 45 -10.35 16.19 4.35
CA ALA A 45 -11.20 15.03 4.18
C ALA A 45 -12.53 15.33 4.86
N PRO A 46 -13.56 15.80 4.14
CA PRO A 46 -14.85 16.14 4.74
C PRO A 46 -15.53 14.91 5.37
N GLU A 47 -15.21 13.73 4.86
CA GLU A 47 -15.67 12.45 5.37
C GLU A 47 -14.48 11.47 5.55
N PRO A 48 -14.59 10.51 6.49
CA PRO A 48 -13.61 9.43 6.59
C PRO A 48 -13.62 8.56 5.32
N ALA A 49 -12.50 7.88 5.07
CA ALA A 49 -12.43 6.90 3.99
C ALA A 49 -13.47 5.79 4.21
N ARG A 50 -14.22 5.47 3.15
CA ARG A 50 -15.19 4.39 3.13
C ARG A 50 -14.52 3.11 2.67
N VAL A 51 -14.89 1.98 3.26
CA VAL A 51 -14.29 0.68 2.97
C VAL A 51 -15.40 -0.34 2.75
N ALA A 52 -15.25 -1.20 1.74
CA ALA A 52 -16.17 -2.28 1.45
C ALA A 52 -15.47 -3.59 1.09
N VAL A 53 -16.18 -4.68 1.35
CA VAL A 53 -15.84 -6.07 1.06
C VAL A 53 -17.08 -6.79 0.56
N GLY A 54 -16.90 -7.94 -0.11
CA GLY A 54 -18.01 -8.76 -0.60
C GLY A 54 -18.98 -7.97 -1.48
N ASP A 55 -20.28 -8.10 -1.25
CA ASP A 55 -21.30 -7.43 -2.07
C ASP A 55 -21.27 -5.90 -1.93
N GLY A 56 -20.79 -5.35 -0.81
CA GLY A 56 -20.65 -3.90 -0.63
C GLY A 56 -19.60 -3.29 -1.57
N LEU A 57 -18.77 -4.10 -2.23
CA LEU A 57 -17.82 -3.63 -3.23
C LEU A 57 -18.52 -2.87 -4.37
N PHE A 58 -19.71 -3.32 -4.77
CA PHE A 58 -20.46 -2.70 -5.87
C PHE A 58 -20.93 -1.28 -5.55
N ASP A 59 -21.01 -0.91 -4.27
CA ASP A 59 -21.37 0.45 -3.84
C ASP A 59 -20.19 1.45 -3.95
N LEU A 60 -18.96 0.93 -4.07
CA LEU A 60 -17.72 1.71 -3.97
C LEU A 60 -16.85 1.65 -5.22
N ILE A 61 -17.03 0.63 -6.06
CA ILE A 61 -16.34 0.53 -7.35
C ILE A 61 -17.06 1.41 -8.38
N ASP A 62 -16.79 2.70 -8.32
CA ASP A 62 -17.19 3.65 -9.37
C ASP A 62 -16.04 3.81 -10.36
N GLY A 63 -16.23 3.33 -11.60
CA GLY A 63 -15.22 3.36 -12.67
C GLY A 63 -14.16 2.25 -12.64
N GLY A 64 -14.09 1.42 -11.60
CA GLY A 64 -13.16 0.29 -11.48
C GLY A 64 -13.68 -1.06 -12.00
N ALA A 65 -14.86 -1.10 -12.63
CA ALA A 65 -15.54 -2.35 -13.01
C ALA A 65 -14.74 -3.22 -13.99
N GLU A 66 -14.05 -2.60 -14.95
CA GLU A 66 -13.19 -3.32 -15.89
C GLU A 66 -12.05 -4.06 -15.18
N LEU A 67 -11.44 -3.43 -14.16
CA LEU A 67 -10.40 -4.05 -13.34
C LEU A 67 -10.97 -5.16 -12.43
N TYR A 68 -12.20 -4.99 -11.95
CA TYR A 68 -12.86 -5.99 -11.11
C TYR A 68 -13.11 -7.29 -11.87
N HIS A 69 -13.57 -7.22 -13.13
CA HIS A 69 -13.80 -8.42 -13.94
C HIS A 69 -12.51 -9.19 -14.24
N GLU A 70 -11.39 -8.49 -14.47
CA GLU A 70 -10.12 -9.12 -14.85
C GLU A 70 -9.38 -9.72 -13.63
N PHE A 71 -9.39 -9.03 -12.49
CA PHE A 71 -8.54 -9.38 -11.34
C PHE A 71 -9.30 -9.77 -10.07
N GLY A 72 -10.58 -9.37 -9.96
CA GLY A 72 -11.38 -9.45 -8.75
C GLY A 72 -10.83 -8.58 -7.62
N PHE A 73 -11.71 -8.04 -6.77
CA PHE A 73 -11.30 -7.30 -5.56
C PHE A 73 -11.67 -8.07 -4.31
N ARG A 74 -10.76 -8.14 -3.34
CA ARG A 74 -11.04 -8.55 -1.96
C ARG A 74 -11.66 -7.42 -1.17
N GLN A 75 -11.15 -6.20 -1.36
CA GLN A 75 -11.55 -5.02 -0.61
C GLN A 75 -11.37 -3.77 -1.48
N ALA A 76 -12.25 -2.80 -1.30
CA ALA A 76 -12.15 -1.48 -1.90
C ALA A 76 -12.20 -0.42 -0.80
N ALA A 77 -11.47 0.66 -1.01
CA ALA A 77 -11.57 1.85 -0.19
C ALA A 77 -11.64 3.09 -1.06
N SER A 78 -12.53 4.01 -0.72
CA SER A 78 -12.67 5.29 -1.42
C SER A 78 -12.61 6.43 -0.42
N TRP A 79 -11.94 7.51 -0.82
CA TRP A 79 -11.78 8.69 0.00
C TRP A 79 -11.90 9.95 -0.85
N GLN A 80 -12.79 10.83 -0.43
CA GLN A 80 -12.94 12.15 -1.05
C GLN A 80 -12.02 13.14 -0.35
N LEU A 81 -11.17 13.78 -1.14
CA LEU A 81 -10.25 14.80 -0.67
C LEU A 81 -10.58 16.13 -1.34
N GLU A 82 -10.70 17.17 -0.55
CA GLU A 82 -10.95 18.52 -1.04
C GLU A 82 -9.66 19.33 -1.03
N THR A 83 -9.38 19.95 -2.16
CA THR A 83 -8.36 20.99 -2.31
C THR A 83 -8.86 22.03 -3.31
N LYS A 84 -8.23 23.20 -3.32
CA LYS A 84 -8.46 24.18 -4.39
C LYS A 84 -7.50 23.88 -5.56
N PRO A 85 -7.96 23.95 -6.82
CA PRO A 85 -9.28 24.45 -7.25
C PRO A 85 -10.38 23.39 -7.31
N ALA A 86 -10.06 22.10 -7.20
CA ALA A 86 -11.02 21.02 -7.44
C ALA A 86 -10.84 19.85 -6.47
N PRO A 87 -11.94 19.20 -6.09
CA PRO A 87 -11.89 17.99 -5.28
C PRO A 87 -11.35 16.80 -6.07
N VAL A 88 -10.77 15.84 -5.37
CA VAL A 88 -10.24 14.60 -5.93
C VAL A 88 -10.83 13.41 -5.17
N SER A 89 -11.30 12.41 -5.92
CA SER A 89 -11.63 11.10 -5.36
C SER A 89 -10.43 10.18 -5.52
N ARG A 90 -10.09 9.46 -4.46
CA ARG A 90 -9.07 8.41 -4.46
C ARG A 90 -9.73 7.07 -4.16
N SER A 91 -9.50 6.09 -5.02
CA SER A 91 -9.92 4.71 -4.79
C SER A 91 -8.71 3.77 -4.75
N ASN A 92 -8.65 2.93 -3.72
CA ASN A 92 -7.64 1.89 -3.54
C ASN A 92 -8.33 0.53 -3.56
N TYR A 93 -7.74 -0.43 -4.26
CA TYR A 93 -8.27 -1.78 -4.39
C TYR A 93 -7.24 -2.82 -3.93
N GLU A 94 -7.66 -3.74 -3.08
CA GLU A 94 -6.92 -4.96 -2.81
C GLU A 94 -7.41 -6.06 -3.77
N MET A 95 -6.53 -6.53 -4.65
CA MET A 95 -6.88 -7.53 -5.66
C MET A 95 -7.01 -8.93 -5.05
N ALA A 96 -8.00 -9.70 -5.49
CA ALA A 96 -8.19 -11.09 -5.05
C ALA A 96 -7.09 -12.01 -5.58
N ASP A 97 -6.58 -11.75 -6.77
CA ASP A 97 -5.56 -12.57 -7.43
C ASP A 97 -4.21 -11.82 -7.58
N ALA A 98 -3.76 -11.14 -6.51
CA ALA A 98 -2.53 -10.34 -6.52
C ALA A 98 -1.26 -11.15 -6.89
N CYS A 99 -1.30 -12.48 -6.75
CA CYS A 99 -0.21 -13.38 -7.10
C CYS A 99 0.05 -13.46 -8.61
N ARG A 100 -0.98 -13.27 -9.45
CA ARG A 100 -0.85 -13.35 -10.92
C ARG A 100 -0.11 -12.15 -11.52
N LEU A 101 -0.21 -10.98 -10.89
CA LEU A 101 0.42 -9.73 -11.36
C LEU A 101 1.95 -9.68 -11.15
N ARG A 102 2.50 -10.49 -10.24
CA ARG A 102 3.96 -10.56 -9.99
C ARG A 102 4.65 -11.73 -10.71
N GLY A 103 3.89 -12.55 -11.43
CA GLY A 103 4.33 -13.77 -12.10
C GLY A 103 4.17 -13.70 -13.62
N GLY A 104 4.50 -12.57 -14.25
CA GLY A 104 4.69 -12.49 -15.70
C GLY A 104 6.09 -13.00 -16.06
N ARG A 105 6.15 -14.20 -16.65
CA ARG A 105 7.30 -14.65 -17.45
C ARG A 105 7.29 -13.95 -18.80
#